data_AF-A0A7L1R2D3-F1
#
_entry.id   AF-A0A7L1R2D3-F1
#
_cell.length_a   1.000
_cell.length_b   1.000
_cell.length_c   1.000
_cell.angle_alpha   90.00
_cell.angle_beta   90.00
_cell.angle_gamma   90.00
#
_symmetry.space_group_name_H-M   'P 1'
#
loop_
_entity.id
_entity.type
_entity.pdbx_description
1 polymer ?
#
loop_
_entity_poly.entity_id
_entity_poly.type
_entity_poly.pdbx_seq_one_letter_code
_entity_poly.pdbx_strand_id
1 'polypeptide(L)'
;RQDVLVLTPWLAPIVWEGTFSREILNSQYLQRNLVTGLVTFAVEKYVQFVEGFMSSANKFFLAGHHVNFYLFTDSPEKIPHLQMAPENDLFVIPVQNHSRWQDVPRSHLDMLSWYIQRQFQHEVDYLFCLDANVQLLAHVGVEIIDALVATISSWQVTPQHQDNHEPPPATPGGQGDFHYTAGFYGGSVAEVYELTRACSEGMTKDRGNGDKAWWHLESHLNRYLLHHRPTRLLSPEYYWDTEL
;
A
#
# COMPACT_ATOMS: atom_id res chain seq x y z
N ARG A 1 -19.83 2.12 -15.94
CA ARG A 1 -18.69 2.50 -16.81
C ARG A 1 -18.67 1.56 -18.01
N GLN A 2 -18.37 2.05 -19.21
CA GLN A 2 -18.32 1.25 -20.45
C GLN A 2 -16.95 1.36 -21.17
N ASP A 3 -16.13 2.27 -20.67
CA ASP A 3 -14.85 2.74 -21.18
C ASP A 3 -13.64 2.04 -20.52
N VAL A 4 -13.87 1.31 -19.43
CA VAL A 4 -12.84 0.63 -18.63
C VAL A 4 -13.33 -0.74 -18.15
N LEU A 5 -12.38 -1.64 -17.87
CA LEU A 5 -12.67 -2.90 -17.20
C LEU A 5 -13.03 -2.63 -15.73
N VAL A 6 -14.19 -3.13 -15.29
CA VAL A 6 -14.69 -2.94 -13.91
C VAL A 6 -14.68 -4.21 -13.07
N LEU A 7 -14.36 -5.36 -13.68
CA LEU A 7 -14.36 -6.67 -13.04
C LEU A 7 -13.27 -7.54 -13.67
N THR A 8 -12.47 -8.22 -12.84
CA THR A 8 -11.42 -9.13 -13.32
C THR A 8 -11.99 -10.48 -13.77
N PRO A 9 -11.22 -11.30 -14.51
CA PRO A 9 -11.62 -12.67 -14.86
C PRO A 9 -11.90 -13.58 -13.65
N TRP A 10 -11.37 -13.25 -12.47
CA TRP A 10 -11.64 -13.97 -11.21
C TRP A 10 -12.70 -13.28 -10.33
N LEU A 11 -13.50 -12.39 -10.91
CA LEU A 11 -14.65 -11.73 -10.26
C LEU A 11 -14.29 -10.73 -9.14
N ALA A 12 -13.06 -10.22 -9.10
CA ALA A 12 -12.72 -9.09 -8.22
C ALA A 12 -13.14 -7.76 -8.88
N PRO A 13 -13.80 -6.84 -8.16
CA PRO A 13 -14.09 -5.51 -8.68
C PRO A 13 -12.82 -4.70 -8.90
N ILE A 14 -12.82 -3.92 -9.98
CA ILE A 14 -11.85 -2.84 -10.20
C ILE A 14 -12.54 -1.54 -9.82
N VAL A 15 -12.03 -0.86 -8.79
CA VAL A 15 -12.62 0.34 -8.23
C VAL A 15 -12.26 1.54 -9.10
N TRP A 16 -13.30 2.12 -9.70
CA TRP A 16 -13.24 3.34 -10.49
C TRP A 16 -14.32 4.29 -9.99
N GLU A 17 -14.12 5.59 -10.16
CA GLU A 17 -15.18 6.54 -9.88
C GLU A 17 -16.45 6.19 -10.67
N GLY A 18 -17.58 6.16 -9.96
CA GLY A 18 -18.89 5.79 -10.48
C GLY A 18 -19.19 4.28 -10.50
N THR A 19 -18.35 3.40 -9.94
CA THR A 19 -18.65 1.96 -9.81
C THR A 19 -19.20 1.54 -8.44
N PHE A 20 -19.30 2.47 -7.49
CA PHE A 20 -19.72 2.21 -6.12
C PHE A 20 -20.62 3.33 -5.58
N SER A 21 -21.41 3.00 -4.56
CA SER A 21 -22.18 3.97 -3.78
C SER A 21 -21.52 4.19 -2.42
N ARG A 22 -20.94 5.38 -2.21
CA ARG A 22 -20.27 5.76 -0.95
C ARG A 22 -21.21 5.67 0.24
N GLU A 23 -22.47 6.09 0.09
CA GLU A 23 -23.47 6.08 1.18
C GLU A 23 -23.74 4.66 1.70
N ILE A 24 -23.93 3.71 0.78
CA ILE A 24 -24.20 2.30 1.13
C ILE A 24 -22.97 1.69 1.81
N LEU A 25 -21.79 1.90 1.23
CA LEU A 25 -20.54 1.32 1.76
C LEU A 25 -20.18 1.91 3.12
N ASN A 26 -20.32 3.23 3.31
CA ASN A 26 -20.12 3.88 4.61
C ASN A 26 -21.08 3.33 5.66
N SER A 27 -22.36 3.16 5.32
CA SER A 27 -23.36 2.60 6.24
C SER A 27 -23.00 1.19 6.68
N GLN A 28 -22.51 0.34 5.75
CA GLN A 28 -22.09 -1.02 6.05
C GLN A 28 -20.81 -1.06 6.90
N TYR A 29 -19.86 -0.17 6.64
CA TYR A 29 -18.61 -0.09 7.38
C TYR A 29 -18.85 0.34 8.83
N LEU A 30 -19.65 1.39 9.05
CA LEU A 30 -19.99 1.89 10.38
C LEU A 30 -20.74 0.87 11.24
N GLN A 31 -21.64 0.07 10.64
CA GLN A 31 -22.35 -0.99 11.37
C GLN A 31 -21.43 -2.06 11.97
N ARG A 32 -20.24 -2.24 11.41
CA ARG A 32 -19.27 -3.24 11.84
C ARG A 32 -18.25 -2.70 12.83
N ASN A 33 -18.23 -1.38 13.07
CA ASN A 33 -17.28 -0.70 13.94
C ASN A 33 -15.82 -1.10 13.65
N LEU A 34 -15.47 -1.09 12.37
CA LEU A 34 -14.15 -1.50 11.88
C LEU A 34 -13.15 -0.36 12.05
N VAL A 35 -11.89 -0.71 12.29
CA VAL A 35 -10.76 0.22 12.37
C VAL A 35 -9.77 -0.11 11.26
N THR A 36 -9.24 0.93 10.59
CA THR A 36 -8.22 0.75 9.56
C THR A 36 -6.91 1.38 9.98
N GLY A 37 -5.81 0.68 9.73
CA GLY A 37 -4.46 1.21 9.84
C GLY A 37 -3.95 1.74 8.50
N LEU A 38 -3.26 2.88 8.51
CA LEU A 38 -2.47 3.37 7.38
C LEU A 38 -0.98 3.38 7.77
N VAL A 39 -0.18 2.59 7.07
CA VAL A 39 1.25 2.44 7.29
C VAL A 39 2.03 3.23 6.24
N THR A 40 3.00 4.00 6.72
CA THR A 40 3.91 4.76 5.84
C THR A 40 5.33 4.73 6.40
N PHE A 41 6.31 4.54 5.53
CA PHE A 41 7.73 4.59 5.87
C PHE A 41 8.35 5.89 5.35
N ALA A 42 8.87 6.72 6.27
CA ALA A 42 9.57 7.96 5.97
C ALA A 42 10.97 7.94 6.60
N VAL A 43 11.92 7.36 5.87
CA VAL A 43 13.31 7.15 6.30
C VAL A 43 14.24 8.02 5.45
N GLU A 44 15.32 8.52 6.06
CA GLU A 44 16.31 9.38 5.39
C GLU A 44 15.66 10.61 4.71
N LYS A 45 15.83 10.75 3.39
CA LYS A 45 15.30 11.88 2.61
C LYS A 45 13.77 11.91 2.56
N TYR A 46 13.09 10.78 2.81
CA TYR A 46 11.63 10.72 2.71
C TYR A 46 10.91 11.43 3.86
N VAL A 47 11.63 11.76 4.95
CA VAL A 47 11.11 12.57 6.06
C VAL A 47 10.55 13.92 5.56
N GLN A 48 11.14 14.48 4.49
CA GLN A 48 10.69 15.76 3.92
C GLN A 48 9.26 15.73 3.36
N PHE A 49 8.73 14.54 3.03
CA PHE A 49 7.40 14.40 2.44
C PHE A 49 6.29 14.22 3.49
N VAL A 50 6.65 13.91 4.73
CA VAL A 50 5.69 13.54 5.79
C VAL A 50 4.62 14.60 6.00
N GLU A 51 4.98 15.88 6.03
CA GLU A 51 4.00 16.95 6.28
C GLU A 51 2.91 16.99 5.20
N GLY A 52 3.31 16.95 3.92
CA GLY A 52 2.37 16.96 2.80
C GLY A 52 1.53 15.67 2.73
N PHE A 53 2.18 14.52 2.92
CA PHE A 53 1.51 13.23 2.97
C PHE A 53 0.47 13.19 4.09
N MET A 54 0.88 13.42 5.34
CA MET A 54 0.00 13.31 6.50
C MET A 54 -1.14 14.33 6.46
N SER A 55 -0.87 15.56 6.01
CA SER A 55 -1.92 16.58 5.89
C SER A 55 -3.00 16.19 4.88
N SER A 56 -2.60 15.62 3.74
CA SER A 56 -3.55 15.16 2.73
C SER A 56 -4.25 13.85 3.15
N ALA A 57 -3.53 12.89 3.72
CA ALA A 57 -4.08 11.62 4.18
C ALA A 57 -5.10 11.83 5.32
N ASN A 58 -4.78 12.68 6.32
CA ASN A 58 -5.70 13.02 7.40
C ASN A 58 -7.00 13.69 6.91
N LYS A 59 -6.97 14.34 5.74
CA LYS A 59 -8.16 14.97 5.13
C LYS A 59 -8.97 14.01 4.27
N PHE A 60 -8.32 13.09 3.56
CA PHE A 60 -8.94 12.36 2.45
C PHE A 60 -9.05 10.85 2.65
N PHE A 61 -8.15 10.25 3.41
CA PHE A 61 -8.11 8.80 3.63
C PHE A 61 -9.14 8.41 4.69
N LEU A 62 -10.15 7.64 4.27
CA LEU A 62 -11.28 7.17 5.08
C LEU A 62 -11.92 8.26 5.95
N ALA A 63 -11.99 9.49 5.44
CA ALA A 63 -12.52 10.63 6.19
C ALA A 63 -13.90 10.32 6.81
N GLY A 64 -14.04 10.58 8.12
CA GLY A 64 -15.24 10.25 8.90
C GLY A 64 -15.25 8.85 9.52
N HIS A 65 -14.19 8.04 9.35
CA HIS A 65 -14.00 6.74 9.98
C HIS A 65 -12.71 6.72 10.81
N HIS A 66 -12.61 5.84 11.80
CA HIS A 66 -11.43 5.74 12.67
C HIS A 66 -10.24 5.17 11.89
N VAL A 67 -9.15 5.95 11.81
CA VAL A 67 -7.88 5.52 11.23
C VAL A 67 -6.72 5.64 12.21
N ASN A 68 -5.96 4.56 12.34
CA ASN A 68 -4.67 4.56 13.02
C ASN A 68 -3.54 4.78 12.00
N PHE A 69 -2.85 5.92 12.07
CA PHE A 69 -1.70 6.22 11.23
C PHE A 69 -0.42 5.72 11.88
N TYR A 70 0.28 4.79 11.25
CA TYR A 70 1.54 4.21 11.70
C TYR A 70 2.68 4.75 10.84
N LEU A 71 3.38 5.77 11.35
CA LEU A 71 4.48 6.43 10.67
C LEU A 71 5.82 5.88 11.15
N PHE A 72 6.46 5.06 10.32
CA PHE A 72 7.80 4.54 10.57
C PHE A 72 8.86 5.55 10.12
N THR A 73 9.78 5.96 11.01
CA THR A 73 10.80 6.96 10.66
C THR A 73 12.08 6.85 11.47
N ASP A 74 13.23 7.14 10.86
CA ASP A 74 14.52 7.19 11.52
C ASP A 74 14.83 8.56 12.16
N SER A 75 13.93 9.53 11.98
CA SER A 75 14.04 10.89 12.53
C SER A 75 12.74 11.32 13.23
N PRO A 76 12.28 10.63 14.28
CA PRO A 76 11.02 10.94 14.98
C PRO A 76 10.96 12.38 15.49
N GLU A 77 12.10 12.97 15.85
CA GLU A 77 12.23 14.36 16.30
C GLU A 77 12.00 15.40 15.19
N LYS A 78 12.04 15.00 13.92
CA LYS A 78 11.78 15.87 12.75
C LYS A 78 10.32 15.83 12.31
N ILE A 79 9.51 14.96 12.90
CA ILE A 79 8.09 14.87 12.53
C ILE A 79 7.37 16.10 13.11
N PRO A 80 6.72 16.92 12.28
CA PRO A 80 6.03 18.11 12.75
C PRO A 80 4.85 17.73 13.67
N HIS A 81 4.46 18.65 14.54
CA HIS A 81 3.21 18.52 15.28
C HIS A 81 2.03 18.68 14.30
N LEU A 82 1.41 17.55 13.96
CA LEU A 82 0.28 17.48 13.04
C LEU A 82 -1.03 17.50 13.83
N GLN A 83 -1.98 18.33 13.41
CA GLN A 83 -3.33 18.31 13.96
C GLN A 83 -4.15 17.24 13.24
N MET A 84 -4.32 16.09 13.88
CA MET A 84 -5.14 14.99 13.37
C MET A 84 -6.64 15.31 13.50
N ALA A 85 -7.45 14.73 12.62
CA ALA A 85 -8.90 14.74 12.78
C ALA A 85 -9.29 14.01 14.08
N PRO A 86 -10.43 14.36 14.73
CA PRO A 86 -10.83 13.76 16.00
C PRO A 86 -10.92 12.22 15.99
N GLU A 87 -11.24 11.65 14.83
CA GLU A 87 -11.33 10.21 14.58
C GLU A 87 -9.98 9.54 14.31
N ASN A 88 -8.88 10.29 14.18
CA ASN A 88 -7.61 9.77 13.71
C ASN A 88 -6.53 9.81 14.80
N ASP A 89 -5.78 8.71 14.92
CA ASP A 89 -4.64 8.61 15.82
C ASP A 89 -3.33 8.54 15.02
N LEU A 90 -2.28 9.22 15.48
CA LEU A 90 -0.94 9.15 14.87
C LEU A 90 0.06 8.50 15.82
N PHE A 91 0.62 7.38 15.38
CA PHE A 91 1.68 6.64 16.05
C PHE A 91 2.98 6.81 15.26
N VAL A 92 3.91 7.59 15.82
CA VAL A 92 5.28 7.71 15.28
C VAL A 92 6.12 6.56 15.83
N ILE A 93 6.58 5.68 14.95
CA ILE A 93 7.33 4.47 15.27
C ILE A 93 8.79 4.68 14.86
N PRO A 94 9.72 4.85 15.83
CA PRO A 94 11.13 5.03 15.52
C PRO A 94 11.72 3.77 14.88
N VAL A 95 12.40 3.94 13.74
CA VAL A 95 13.24 2.91 13.13
C VAL A 95 14.70 3.26 13.41
N GLN A 96 15.40 2.42 14.17
CA GLN A 96 16.77 2.70 14.55
C GLN A 96 17.72 2.49 13.37
N ASN A 97 18.52 3.52 13.08
CA ASN A 97 19.52 3.50 12.01
C ASN A 97 20.95 3.32 12.55
N HIS A 98 21.25 2.41 13.51
CA HIS A 98 22.63 2.23 14.00
C HIS A 98 23.01 0.82 14.48
N SER A 99 23.98 0.23 13.77
CA SER A 99 25.18 -0.57 14.16
C SER A 99 25.20 -1.58 15.33
N ARG A 100 24.16 -1.72 16.18
CA ARG A 100 24.11 -2.70 17.28
C ARG A 100 23.21 -3.92 17.00
N TRP A 101 22.52 -3.96 15.86
CA TRP A 101 21.85 -5.15 15.30
C TRP A 101 22.70 -5.82 14.23
N GLN A 102 23.93 -6.23 14.55
CA GLN A 102 24.92 -6.68 13.56
C GLN A 102 24.57 -7.98 12.80
N ASP A 103 23.40 -8.60 13.00
CA ASP A 103 23.08 -9.88 12.37
C ASP A 103 21.84 -9.93 11.45
N VAL A 104 21.00 -8.89 11.31
CA VAL A 104 19.93 -8.92 10.29
C VAL A 104 19.56 -7.52 9.77
N PRO A 105 19.80 -7.21 8.49
CA PRO A 105 19.11 -6.12 7.80
C PRO A 105 17.65 -6.54 7.63
N ARG A 106 16.74 -6.04 8.48
CA ARG A 106 15.30 -6.27 8.29
C ARG A 106 14.77 -5.24 7.30
N SER A 107 14.19 -5.72 6.20
CA SER A 107 13.53 -4.85 5.21
C SER A 107 12.36 -4.10 5.85
N HIS A 108 11.83 -3.06 5.20
CA HIS A 108 10.57 -2.43 5.65
C HIS A 108 9.44 -3.46 5.83
N LEU A 109 9.41 -4.52 5.01
CA LEU A 109 8.42 -5.59 5.11
C LEU A 109 8.65 -6.52 6.32
N ASP A 110 9.90 -6.82 6.68
CA ASP A 110 10.19 -7.57 7.92
C ASP A 110 9.71 -6.81 9.15
N MET A 111 9.92 -5.50 9.14
CA MET A 111 9.45 -4.64 10.23
C MET A 111 7.93 -4.62 10.28
N LEU A 112 7.28 -4.40 9.13
CA LEU A 112 5.83 -4.38 9.04
C LEU A 112 5.21 -5.71 9.49
N SER A 113 5.70 -6.85 8.99
CA SER A 113 5.21 -8.18 9.39
C SER A 113 5.40 -8.45 10.89
N TRP A 114 6.49 -7.97 11.48
CA TRP A 114 6.72 -8.05 12.93
C TRP A 114 5.70 -7.22 13.73
N TYR A 115 5.40 -5.98 13.31
CA TYR A 115 4.40 -5.15 13.97
C TYR A 115 2.99 -5.68 13.78
N ILE A 116 2.66 -6.22 12.61
CA ILE A 116 1.39 -6.89 12.37
C ILE A 116 1.20 -8.03 13.36
N GLN A 117 2.18 -8.93 13.47
CA GLN A 117 2.10 -10.08 14.36
C GLN A 117 2.06 -9.72 15.85
N ARG A 118 2.61 -8.58 16.27
CA ARG A 118 2.68 -8.25 17.70
C ARG A 118 1.66 -7.24 18.17
N GLN A 119 1.18 -6.40 17.26
CA GLN A 119 0.45 -5.20 17.63
C GLN A 119 -0.74 -4.98 16.70
N PHE A 120 -0.53 -4.75 15.40
CA PHE A 120 -1.61 -4.25 14.53
C PHE A 120 -2.77 -5.24 14.40
N GLN A 121 -2.52 -6.56 14.49
CA GLN A 121 -3.60 -7.56 14.50
C GLN A 121 -4.59 -7.46 15.66
N HIS A 122 -4.26 -6.68 16.69
CA HIS A 122 -5.12 -6.43 17.85
C HIS A 122 -5.69 -5.02 17.87
N GLU A 123 -5.26 -4.15 16.94
CA GLU A 123 -5.63 -2.73 16.90
C GLU A 123 -6.53 -2.38 15.73
N VAL A 124 -6.38 -3.07 14.59
CA VAL A 124 -7.09 -2.75 13.35
C VAL A 124 -7.60 -4.00 12.65
N ASP A 125 -8.66 -3.85 11.85
CA ASP A 125 -9.24 -4.91 11.02
C ASP A 125 -8.61 -4.96 9.63
N TYR A 126 -8.28 -3.78 9.11
CA TYR A 126 -7.67 -3.58 7.80
C TYR A 126 -6.38 -2.78 7.92
N LEU A 127 -5.44 -3.01 7.03
CA LEU A 127 -4.16 -2.32 6.97
C LEU A 127 -3.83 -1.96 5.52
N PHE A 128 -3.48 -0.71 5.30
CA PHE A 128 -3.01 -0.22 4.00
C PHE A 128 -1.61 0.33 4.12
N CYS A 129 -0.79 0.11 3.11
CA CYS A 129 0.54 0.68 2.97
C CYS A 129 0.51 1.69 1.83
N LEU A 130 0.97 2.91 2.11
CA LEU A 130 1.02 3.98 1.14
C LEU A 130 2.37 4.71 1.23
N ASP A 131 2.99 4.95 0.07
CA ASP A 131 4.28 5.60 -0.04
C ASP A 131 4.29 7.03 0.53
N ALA A 132 5.38 7.42 1.20
CA ALA A 132 5.46 8.72 1.87
C ALA A 132 5.55 9.91 0.90
N ASN A 133 6.00 9.70 -0.34
CA ASN A 133 6.22 10.74 -1.33
C ASN A 133 4.99 11.05 -2.19
N VAL A 134 3.79 10.63 -1.77
CA VAL A 134 2.53 10.94 -2.45
C VAL A 134 1.68 11.94 -1.66
N GLN A 135 0.72 12.56 -2.34
CA GLN A 135 -0.32 13.38 -1.71
C GLN A 135 -1.68 12.94 -2.22
N LEU A 136 -2.63 12.79 -1.29
CA LEU A 136 -4.01 12.50 -1.67
C LEU A 136 -4.67 13.78 -2.18
N LEU A 137 -5.20 13.74 -3.40
CA LEU A 137 -5.87 14.88 -4.03
C LEU A 137 -7.40 14.81 -3.91
N ALA A 138 -7.93 13.63 -3.62
CA ALA A 138 -9.35 13.35 -3.52
C ALA A 138 -9.61 12.25 -2.49
N HIS A 139 -10.89 12.05 -2.17
CA HIS A 139 -11.33 11.07 -1.18
C HIS A 139 -10.93 9.64 -1.58
N VAL A 140 -10.34 8.92 -0.63
CA VAL A 140 -10.06 7.49 -0.71
C VAL A 140 -10.85 6.85 0.42
N GLY A 141 -12.02 6.30 0.11
CA GLY A 141 -13.03 5.88 1.07
C GLY A 141 -13.07 4.38 1.30
N VAL A 142 -14.09 3.93 2.02
CA VAL A 142 -14.25 2.52 2.39
C VAL A 142 -14.53 1.60 1.19
N GLU A 143 -14.66 2.15 -0.03
CA GLU A 143 -14.68 1.37 -1.26
C GLU A 143 -13.39 0.60 -1.53
N ILE A 144 -12.27 0.94 -0.88
CA ILE A 144 -11.02 0.19 -1.00
C ILE A 144 -10.98 -1.06 -0.12
N ILE A 145 -11.92 -1.21 0.83
CA ILE A 145 -11.86 -2.22 1.88
C ILE A 145 -12.19 -3.61 1.32
N ASP A 146 -11.23 -4.52 1.40
CA ASP A 146 -11.39 -5.94 1.04
C ASP A 146 -10.30 -6.80 1.68
N ALA A 147 -10.39 -8.13 1.51
CA ALA A 147 -9.42 -9.06 2.08
C ALA A 147 -7.99 -8.82 1.56
N LEU A 148 -7.80 -8.71 0.24
CA LEU A 148 -6.51 -8.45 -0.40
C LEU A 148 -6.69 -7.42 -1.52
N VAL A 149 -6.00 -6.29 -1.40
CA VAL A 149 -6.20 -5.11 -2.24
C VAL A 149 -4.89 -4.73 -2.93
N ALA A 150 -4.94 -4.61 -4.25
CA ALA A 150 -3.79 -4.22 -5.07
C ALA A 150 -4.15 -3.05 -5.98
N THR A 151 -3.20 -2.14 -6.22
CA THR A 151 -3.41 -0.98 -7.10
C THR A 151 -2.75 -1.20 -8.44
N ILE A 152 -3.51 -1.03 -9.53
CA ILE A 152 -2.99 -1.12 -10.90
C ILE A 152 -2.07 0.08 -11.15
N SER A 153 -0.87 -0.18 -11.65
CA SER A 153 0.09 0.87 -11.96
C SER A 153 -0.38 1.76 -13.12
N SER A 154 -0.19 3.08 -12.99
CA SER A 154 -0.48 4.05 -14.05
C SER A 154 0.33 3.81 -15.33
N TRP A 155 1.49 3.12 -15.23
CA TRP A 155 2.35 2.78 -16.38
C TRP A 155 1.61 1.99 -17.46
N GLN A 156 0.62 1.18 -17.07
CA GLN A 156 -0.14 0.35 -18.01
C GLN A 156 -1.16 1.14 -18.83
N VAL A 157 -1.50 2.37 -18.43
CA VAL A 157 -2.54 3.19 -19.05
C VAL A 157 -2.01 4.49 -19.66
N THR A 158 -0.74 4.82 -19.47
CA THR A 158 -0.08 6.00 -20.04
C THR A 158 0.30 5.79 -21.53
N PRO A 159 -0.09 6.72 -22.45
CA PRO A 159 0.12 6.56 -23.90
C PRO A 159 1.57 6.41 -24.36
N GLN A 160 2.54 7.02 -23.65
CA GLN A 160 3.96 6.96 -24.03
C GLN A 160 4.53 5.53 -24.00
N HIS A 161 3.91 4.63 -23.24
CA HIS A 161 4.29 3.21 -23.15
C HIS A 161 3.44 2.28 -24.03
N GLN A 162 2.44 2.80 -24.75
CA GLN A 162 1.76 2.02 -25.79
C GLN A 162 2.62 1.90 -27.07
N ASP A 163 3.49 2.89 -27.34
CA ASP A 163 4.42 2.90 -28.49
C ASP A 163 5.74 2.16 -28.20
N ASN A 164 6.13 2.03 -26.93
CA ASN A 164 7.25 1.19 -26.54
C ASN A 164 6.75 -0.25 -26.35
N HIS A 165 6.99 -1.09 -27.36
CA HIS A 165 6.78 -2.55 -27.36
C HIS A 165 7.58 -3.32 -26.28
N GLU A 166 8.01 -2.68 -25.18
CA GLU A 166 8.52 -3.42 -24.03
C GLU A 166 7.33 -3.86 -23.19
N PRO A 167 7.05 -5.18 -23.09
CA PRO A 167 6.03 -5.65 -22.18
C PRO A 167 6.34 -5.13 -20.77
N PRO A 168 5.30 -4.87 -19.93
CA PRO A 168 5.54 -4.56 -18.51
C PRO A 168 6.50 -5.62 -17.96
N PRO A 169 7.45 -5.27 -17.06
CA PRO A 169 8.50 -6.18 -16.61
C PRO A 169 7.84 -7.51 -16.27
N ALA A 170 7.96 -8.43 -17.22
CA ALA A 170 7.16 -9.61 -17.20
C ALA A 170 7.64 -10.36 -15.97
N THR A 171 6.74 -10.61 -15.03
CA THR A 171 6.79 -11.82 -14.23
C THR A 171 7.48 -12.91 -15.07
N PRO A 172 8.58 -13.51 -14.61
CA PRO A 172 9.40 -14.39 -15.44
C PRO A 172 8.50 -15.37 -16.23
N GLY A 173 8.44 -15.22 -17.56
CA GLY A 173 7.56 -16.02 -18.43
C GLY A 173 6.30 -15.34 -18.99
N GLY A 174 6.09 -14.02 -18.82
CA GLY A 174 4.98 -13.30 -19.47
C GLY A 174 3.59 -13.58 -18.90
N GLN A 175 3.51 -14.07 -17.66
CA GLN A 175 2.27 -14.43 -16.99
C GLN A 175 1.84 -13.36 -15.98
N GLY A 176 0.97 -12.43 -16.35
CA GLY A 176 0.38 -11.48 -15.41
C GLY A 176 -0.83 -10.76 -16.01
N ASP A 177 -1.93 -10.68 -15.26
CA ASP A 177 -3.15 -10.01 -15.70
C ASP A 177 -3.04 -8.48 -15.62
N PHE A 178 -2.32 -7.98 -14.61
CA PHE A 178 -2.05 -6.56 -14.36
C PHE A 178 -0.65 -6.41 -13.76
N HIS A 179 -0.07 -5.21 -13.90
CA HIS A 179 1.12 -4.78 -13.18
C HIS A 179 0.69 -3.90 -12.01
N TYR A 180 0.98 -4.36 -10.80
CA TYR A 180 0.57 -3.69 -9.57
C TYR A 180 1.71 -2.82 -9.03
N THR A 181 1.38 -1.64 -8.51
CA THR A 181 2.39 -0.80 -7.85
C THR A 181 2.63 -1.24 -6.41
N ALA A 182 3.88 -1.15 -5.96
CA ALA A 182 4.21 -1.28 -4.54
C ALA A 182 3.86 -0.05 -3.69
N GLY A 183 3.50 1.07 -4.32
CA GLY A 183 3.25 2.33 -3.62
C GLY A 183 1.90 2.40 -2.92
N PHE A 184 0.93 1.55 -3.31
CA PHE A 184 -0.36 1.46 -2.61
C PHE A 184 -0.96 0.05 -2.68
N TYR A 185 -0.99 -0.64 -1.53
CA TYR A 185 -1.59 -1.96 -1.38
C TYR A 185 -2.15 -2.12 0.04
N GLY A 186 -2.95 -3.15 0.27
CA GLY A 186 -3.47 -3.41 1.61
C GLY A 186 -4.48 -4.55 1.65
N GLY A 187 -5.32 -4.53 2.67
CA GLY A 187 -6.38 -5.50 2.85
C GLY A 187 -6.62 -5.81 4.32
N SER A 188 -7.20 -6.97 4.59
CA SER A 188 -7.29 -7.47 5.96
C SER A 188 -5.90 -7.66 6.55
N VAL A 189 -5.75 -7.46 7.86
CA VAL A 189 -4.46 -7.64 8.55
C VAL A 189 -3.83 -8.99 8.24
N ALA A 190 -4.63 -10.07 8.19
CA ALA A 190 -4.14 -11.42 7.92
C ALA A 190 -3.51 -11.55 6.52
N GLU A 191 -4.18 -11.03 5.49
CA GLU A 191 -3.65 -11.07 4.11
C GLU A 191 -2.42 -10.17 3.94
N VAL A 192 -2.40 -9.00 4.58
CA VAL A 192 -1.23 -8.11 4.55
C VAL A 192 -0.04 -8.75 5.27
N TYR A 193 -0.27 -9.49 6.36
CA TYR A 193 0.78 -10.28 7.02
C TYR A 193 1.39 -11.32 6.09
N GLU A 194 0.56 -12.12 5.42
CA GLU A 194 1.03 -13.17 4.51
C GLU A 194 1.79 -12.58 3.31
N LEU A 195 1.26 -11.50 2.71
CA LEU A 195 1.92 -10.78 1.61
C LEU A 195 3.29 -10.25 2.02
N THR A 196 3.36 -9.51 3.13
CA THR A 196 4.59 -8.86 3.59
C THR A 196 5.65 -9.89 3.99
N ARG A 197 5.24 -10.99 4.65
CA ARG A 197 6.12 -12.11 4.98
C ARG A 197 6.69 -12.76 3.73
N ALA A 198 5.84 -13.14 2.79
CA ALA A 198 6.26 -13.81 1.55
C ALA A 198 7.19 -12.95 0.70
N CYS A 199 6.88 -11.65 0.57
CA CYS A 199 7.74 -10.72 -0.16
C CYS A 199 9.11 -10.55 0.54
N SER A 200 9.13 -10.49 1.87
CA SER A 200 10.38 -10.35 2.63
C SER A 200 11.27 -11.59 2.56
N GLU A 201 10.68 -12.78 2.66
CA GLU A 201 11.38 -14.05 2.47
C GLU A 201 11.99 -14.14 1.06
N GLY A 202 11.22 -13.71 0.04
CA GLY A 202 11.69 -13.63 -1.34
C GLY A 202 12.91 -12.72 -1.50
N MET A 203 12.83 -11.49 -0.99
CA MET A 203 13.94 -10.53 -1.06
C MET A 203 15.19 -11.03 -0.32
N THR A 204 15.00 -11.70 0.82
CA THR A 204 16.08 -12.29 1.60
C THR A 204 16.79 -13.39 0.83
N LYS A 205 16.03 -14.24 0.13
CA LYS A 205 16.56 -15.31 -0.71
C LYS A 205 17.35 -14.77 -1.90
N ASP A 206 16.81 -13.77 -2.60
CA ASP A 206 17.48 -13.18 -3.77
C ASP A 206 18.81 -12.51 -3.37
N ARG A 207 18.83 -11.81 -2.22
CA ARG A 207 20.07 -11.27 -1.65
C ARG A 207 21.10 -12.35 -1.31
N GLY A 208 20.66 -13.50 -0.79
CA GLY A 208 21.53 -14.63 -0.45
C GLY A 208 22.17 -15.30 -1.67
N ASN A 209 21.52 -15.23 -2.84
CA ASN A 209 22.02 -15.81 -4.09
C ASN A 209 23.00 -14.92 -4.85
N GLY A 210 23.29 -13.70 -4.35
CA GLY A 210 24.14 -12.74 -5.05
C GLY A 210 23.46 -12.08 -6.25
N ASP A 211 22.14 -12.28 -6.41
CA ASP A 211 21.33 -11.53 -7.37
C ASP A 211 21.31 -10.08 -6.91
N LYS A 212 22.02 -9.22 -7.67
CA LYS A 212 22.09 -7.78 -7.40
C LYS A 212 20.67 -7.22 -7.39
N ALA A 213 20.19 -6.80 -6.22
CA ALA A 213 19.39 -5.60 -5.90
C ALA A 213 18.34 -5.04 -6.89
N TRP A 214 17.99 -5.75 -7.96
CA TRP A 214 17.12 -5.30 -9.05
C TRP A 214 15.67 -5.70 -8.80
N TRP A 215 15.42 -6.72 -7.98
CA TRP A 215 14.07 -7.10 -7.59
C TRP A 215 13.61 -6.25 -6.40
N HIS A 216 13.05 -5.09 -6.74
CA HIS A 216 12.39 -4.19 -5.80
C HIS A 216 11.13 -4.86 -5.21
N LEU A 217 10.61 -4.30 -4.11
CA LEU A 217 9.35 -4.72 -3.48
C LEU A 217 8.24 -4.99 -4.50
N GLU A 218 8.12 -4.13 -5.51
CA GLU A 218 7.12 -4.25 -6.57
C GLU A 218 7.20 -5.57 -7.33
N SER A 219 8.39 -6.09 -7.62
CA SER A 219 8.54 -7.36 -8.33
C SER A 219 8.10 -8.56 -7.49
N HIS A 220 8.41 -8.55 -6.19
CA HIS A 220 7.96 -9.58 -5.27
C HIS A 220 6.44 -9.50 -5.04
N LEU A 221 5.90 -8.28 -4.94
CA LEU A 221 4.47 -8.03 -4.84
C LEU A 221 3.72 -8.59 -6.06
N ASN A 222 4.17 -8.26 -7.28
CA ASN A 222 3.55 -8.78 -8.50
C ASN A 222 3.63 -10.30 -8.59
N ARG A 223 4.76 -10.89 -8.21
CA ARG A 223 4.91 -12.36 -8.14
C ARG A 223 3.95 -12.98 -7.12
N TYR A 224 3.78 -12.36 -5.96
CA TYR A 224 2.83 -12.82 -4.93
C TYR A 224 1.39 -12.79 -5.46
N LEU A 225 0.99 -11.67 -6.07
CA LEU A 225 -0.37 -11.43 -6.57
C LEU A 225 -0.73 -12.27 -7.82
N LEU A 226 0.28 -12.76 -8.54
CA LEU A 226 0.06 -13.76 -9.60
C LEU A 226 -0.52 -15.06 -9.04
N HIS A 227 -0.05 -15.48 -7.86
CA HIS A 227 -0.47 -16.72 -7.21
C HIS A 227 -1.60 -16.51 -6.19
N HIS A 228 -1.75 -15.29 -5.67
CA HIS A 228 -2.76 -14.90 -4.69
C HIS A 228 -3.58 -13.75 -5.28
N ARG A 229 -4.67 -14.10 -5.97
CA ARG A 229 -5.49 -13.12 -6.68
C ARG A 229 -6.06 -12.09 -5.71
N PRO A 230 -5.85 -10.77 -5.92
CA PRO A 230 -6.45 -9.75 -5.07
C PRO A 230 -7.98 -9.82 -5.18
N THR A 231 -8.66 -9.68 -4.05
CA THR A 231 -10.13 -9.66 -3.99
C THR A 231 -10.70 -8.33 -4.42
N ARG A 232 -9.87 -7.29 -4.49
CA ARG A 232 -10.21 -5.96 -5.03
C ARG A 232 -9.01 -5.31 -5.69
N LEU A 233 -9.25 -4.66 -6.83
CA LEU A 233 -8.22 -3.89 -7.52
C LEU A 233 -8.60 -2.42 -7.46
N LEU A 234 -7.63 -1.57 -7.17
CA LEU A 234 -7.77 -0.12 -7.31
C LEU A 234 -7.29 0.28 -8.69
N SER A 235 -8.08 1.11 -9.38
CA SER A 235 -7.66 1.69 -10.65
C SER A 235 -6.50 2.67 -10.48
N PRO A 236 -5.85 3.09 -11.58
CA PRO A 236 -4.82 4.12 -11.54
C PRO A 236 -5.28 5.48 -10.96
N GLU A 237 -6.59 5.72 -10.78
CA GLU A 237 -7.11 6.91 -10.08
C GLU A 237 -6.59 7.00 -8.62
N TYR A 238 -6.25 5.86 -8.02
CA TYR A 238 -5.79 5.77 -6.62
C TYR A 238 -4.28 5.92 -6.44
N TYR A 239 -3.50 5.76 -7.51
CA TYR A 239 -2.05 5.95 -7.49
C TYR A 239 -1.57 6.35 -8.88
N TRP A 240 -1.37 7.66 -9.07
CA TRP A 240 -0.98 8.25 -10.34
C TRP A 240 0.39 8.89 -10.23
N ASP A 241 1.33 8.42 -11.05
CA ASP A 241 2.64 9.03 -11.20
C ASP A 241 2.60 10.04 -12.36
N THR A 242 2.93 11.29 -12.06
CA THR A 242 2.92 12.42 -13.01
C THR A 242 4.25 12.65 -13.71
N GLU A 243 5.33 11.98 -13.28
CA GLU A 243 6.67 12.14 -13.85
C GLU A 243 6.95 11.18 -15.03
N LEU A 244 5.90 10.51 -15.52
CA LEU A 244 5.90 9.63 -16.69
C LEU A 244 5.37 10.31 -17.94
#